data_AF-A0A7C3KRK9-F1
#
_entry.id   AF-A0A7C3KRK9-F1
#
_cell.length_a   1.000
_cell.length_b   1.000
_cell.length_c   1.000
_cell.angle_alpha   90.00
_cell.angle_beta   90.00
_cell.angle_gamma   90.00
#
_symmetry.space_group_name_H-M   'P 1'
#
loop_
_entity.id
_entity.type
_entity.pdbx_description
1 polymer ?
#
loop_
_entity_poly.entity_id
_entity_poly.type
_entity_poly.pdbx_seq_one_letter_code
_entity_poly.pdbx_strand_id
1 'polypeptide(L)'
;MEKVTARNNFLLLHLIVFIWGWSPIFGKLISVDALQLVWFRVLFTIVFVSAYMIYIRQDLRIGDKDLYKLLVIGAIIAFHWYCFYHAIKVSNVSVALVAFSTGTLFSSFIEPLFYKRRLLGYEILFGLIIIGAIIL
;
A
#
# COMPACT_ATOMS: atom_id res chain seq x y z
N MET A 1 6.84 17.01 20.41
CA MET A 1 7.36 16.58 19.11
C MET A 1 8.72 15.94 19.35
N GLU A 2 8.74 14.61 19.43
CA GLU A 2 9.90 13.84 19.90
C GLU A 2 10.98 13.78 18.81
N LYS A 3 12.23 14.05 19.20
CA LYS A 3 13.41 13.94 18.34
C LYS A 3 13.69 12.46 18.05
N VAL A 4 13.03 11.90 17.04
CA VAL A 4 13.32 10.54 16.60
C VAL A 4 14.71 10.52 15.96
N THR A 5 15.68 9.95 16.68
CA THR A 5 17.08 9.81 16.23
C THR A 5 17.14 8.86 15.03
N ALA A 6 18.01 9.09 14.03
CA ALA A 6 18.06 8.33 12.78
C ALA A 6 18.10 6.79 12.95
N ARG A 7 18.72 6.27 14.03
CA ARG A 7 18.74 4.84 14.35
C ARG A 7 17.37 4.27 14.75
N ASN A 8 16.53 5.05 15.43
CA ASN A 8 15.17 4.65 15.79
C ASN A 8 14.29 4.54 14.53
N ASN A 9 14.52 5.37 13.52
CA ASN A 9 13.78 5.29 12.25
C ASN A 9 14.08 3.99 11.50
N PHE A 10 15.32 3.51 11.49
CA PHE A 10 15.65 2.23 10.84
C PHE A 10 14.96 1.05 11.51
N LEU A 11 14.96 0.99 12.84
CA LEU A 11 14.26 -0.08 13.58
C LEU A 11 12.75 0.00 13.38
N LEU A 12 12.18 1.21 13.41
CA LEU A 12 10.76 1.43 13.16
C LEU A 12 10.36 0.97 11.75
N LEU A 13 11.16 1.29 10.73
CA LEU A 13 10.91 0.85 9.36
C LEU A 13 10.93 -0.67 9.24
N HIS A 14 11.91 -1.35 9.84
CA HIS A 14 11.95 -2.82 9.84
C HIS A 14 10.72 -3.41 10.54
N LEU A 15 10.30 -2.82 11.65
CA LEU A 15 9.09 -3.24 12.36
C LEU A 15 7.82 -3.04 11.51
N ILE A 16 7.71 -1.90 10.81
CA ILE A 16 6.58 -1.61 9.92
C ILE A 16 6.55 -2.63 8.78
N VAL A 17 7.68 -2.87 8.09
CA VAL A 17 7.78 -3.84 7.01
C VAL A 17 7.44 -5.24 7.50
N PHE A 18 7.91 -5.61 8.68
CA PHE A 18 7.62 -6.89 9.31
C PHE A 18 6.12 -7.08 9.59
N ILE A 19 5.48 -6.09 10.23
CA ILE A 19 4.03 -6.11 10.49
C ILE A 19 3.24 -6.11 9.16
N TRP A 20 3.68 -5.32 8.18
CA TRP A 20 3.05 -5.28 6.85
C TRP A 20 3.15 -6.61 6.12
N GLY A 21 4.24 -7.35 6.27
CA GLY A 21 4.43 -8.67 5.65
C GLY A 21 3.40 -9.71 6.08
N TRP A 22 2.84 -9.59 7.29
CA TRP A 22 1.79 -10.49 7.78
C TRP A 22 0.38 -10.13 7.30
N SER A 23 0.13 -8.88 6.93
CA SER A 23 -1.20 -8.41 6.50
C SER A 23 -1.80 -9.21 5.33
N PRO A 24 -1.05 -9.54 4.25
CA PRO A 24 -1.52 -10.40 3.17
C PRO A 24 -1.87 -11.82 3.62
N ILE A 25 -1.09 -12.36 4.56
CA ILE A 25 -1.28 -13.71 5.10
C ILE A 25 -2.61 -13.79 5.83
N PHE A 26 -2.88 -12.84 6.74
CA PHE A 26 -4.17 -12.72 7.41
C PHE A 26 -5.31 -12.48 6.41
N GLY A 27 -5.09 -11.63 5.39
CA GLY A 27 -6.06 -11.42 4.32
C GLY A 27 -6.46 -12.70 3.58
N LYS A 28 -5.52 -13.62 3.34
CA LYS A 28 -5.82 -14.93 2.74
C LYS A 28 -6.60 -15.82 3.68
N LEU A 29 -6.18 -15.90 4.95
CA LEU A 29 -6.75 -16.76 6.00
C LEU A 29 -8.21 -16.43 6.35
N ILE A 30 -8.58 -15.15 6.36
CA ILE A 30 -9.94 -14.71 6.71
C ILE A 30 -10.92 -15.10 5.61
N SER A 31 -11.95 -15.92 5.85
CA SER A 31 -12.86 -16.44 4.80
C SER A 31 -13.73 -15.40 4.07
N VAL A 32 -13.72 -14.16 4.55
CA VAL A 32 -14.50 -13.03 4.03
C VAL A 32 -13.99 -12.59 2.64
N ASP A 33 -14.90 -12.10 1.79
CA ASP A 33 -14.57 -11.59 0.47
C ASP A 33 -13.66 -10.34 0.53
N ALA A 34 -12.86 -10.12 -0.52
CA ALA A 34 -11.91 -9.01 -0.58
C ALA A 34 -12.57 -7.64 -0.36
N LEU A 35 -13.78 -7.43 -0.90
CA LEU A 35 -14.51 -6.19 -0.74
C LEU A 35 -14.84 -5.95 0.75
N GLN A 36 -15.43 -6.95 1.40
CA GLN A 36 -15.83 -6.88 2.81
C GLN A 36 -14.61 -6.68 3.71
N LEU A 37 -13.48 -7.35 3.42
CA LEU A 37 -12.24 -7.20 4.19
C LEU A 37 -11.68 -5.77 4.12
N VAL A 38 -11.67 -5.15 2.93
CA VAL A 38 -11.25 -3.74 2.77
C VAL A 38 -12.21 -2.81 3.49
N TRP A 39 -13.52 -3.03 3.39
CA TRP A 39 -14.53 -2.24 4.11
C TRP A 39 -14.29 -2.24 5.61
N PHE A 40 -14.09 -3.41 6.23
CA PHE A 40 -13.80 -3.49 7.66
C PHE A 40 -12.50 -2.76 8.03
N ARG A 41 -11.45 -2.90 7.22
CA ARG A 41 -10.17 -2.22 7.48
C ARG A 41 -10.30 -0.70 7.41
N VAL A 42 -11.04 -0.18 6.44
CA VAL A 42 -11.32 1.27 6.32
C VAL A 42 -12.20 1.74 7.47
N LEU A 43 -13.22 0.96 7.86
CA LEU A 43 -14.08 1.27 9.00
C LEU A 43 -13.28 1.39 10.30
N PHE A 44 -12.43 0.40 10.60
CA PHE A 44 -11.54 0.47 11.78
C PHE A 44 -10.61 1.67 11.71
N THR A 45 -10.05 1.97 10.53
CA THR A 45 -9.19 3.14 10.35
C THR A 45 -9.93 4.43 10.68
N ILE A 46 -11.17 4.59 10.18
CA ILE A 46 -12.01 5.76 10.50
C ILE A 46 -12.23 5.83 12.00
N VAL A 47 -12.65 4.74 12.66
CA VAL A 47 -12.91 4.73 14.10
C VAL A 47 -11.67 5.10 14.91
N PHE A 48 -10.53 4.44 14.68
CA PHE A 48 -9.30 4.68 15.44
C PHE A 48 -8.71 6.06 15.18
N VAL A 49 -8.67 6.52 13.93
CA VAL A 49 -8.15 7.84 13.60
C VAL A 49 -9.07 8.93 14.16
N SER A 50 -10.39 8.77 14.06
CA SER A 50 -11.35 9.72 14.64
C SER A 50 -11.21 9.80 16.15
N ALA A 51 -11.15 8.64 16.83
CA ALA A 51 -10.97 8.58 18.28
C ALA A 51 -9.64 9.23 18.70
N TYR A 52 -8.57 8.97 17.96
CA TYR A 52 -7.27 9.60 18.19
C TYR A 52 -7.33 11.11 18.00
N MET A 53 -7.98 11.60 16.94
CA MET A 53 -8.15 13.03 16.66
C MET A 53 -8.94 13.76 17.75
N ILE A 54 -10.00 13.13 18.27
CA ILE A 54 -10.77 13.66 19.41
C ILE A 54 -9.89 13.72 20.66
N TYR A 55 -9.09 12.66 20.90
CA TYR A 55 -8.18 12.60 22.05
C TYR A 55 -7.14 13.73 22.03
N ILE A 56 -6.57 14.04 20.86
CA ILE A 56 -5.60 15.14 20.71
C ILE A 56 -6.26 16.53 20.50
N ARG A 57 -7.61 16.60 20.50
CA ARG A 57 -8.41 17.81 20.26
C ARG A 57 -8.02 18.58 19.00
N GLN A 58 -7.76 17.87 17.91
CA GLN A 58 -7.37 18.49 16.65
C GLN A 58 -8.60 18.98 15.88
N ASP A 59 -8.56 20.20 15.36
CA ASP A 59 -9.63 20.73 14.51
C ASP A 59 -9.71 19.96 13.19
N LEU A 60 -10.89 19.42 12.91
CA LEU A 60 -11.24 18.67 11.68
C LEU A 60 -11.65 19.59 10.51
N ARG A 61 -11.36 20.89 10.60
CA ARG A 61 -11.75 21.86 9.58
C ARG A 61 -10.86 21.71 8.35
N ILE A 62 -11.38 21.02 7.35
CA ILE A 62 -10.74 20.81 6.05
C ILE A 62 -11.49 21.69 5.04
N GLY A 63 -10.76 22.44 4.21
CA GLY A 63 -11.38 23.23 3.15
C GLY A 63 -11.96 22.33 2.04
N ASP A 64 -13.00 22.78 1.35
CA ASP A 64 -13.73 21.99 0.33
C ASP A 64 -12.82 21.40 -0.76
N LYS A 65 -11.77 22.15 -1.15
CA LYS A 65 -10.78 21.70 -2.14
C LYS A 65 -9.92 20.53 -1.62
N ASP A 66 -9.57 20.55 -0.34
CA ASP A 66 -8.77 19.50 0.26
C ASP A 66 -9.64 18.28 0.61
N LEU A 67 -10.92 18.49 0.90
CA LEU A 67 -11.90 17.42 1.02
C LEU A 67 -12.04 16.64 -0.31
N TYR A 68 -12.14 17.35 -1.44
CA TYR A 68 -12.19 16.70 -2.74
C TYR A 68 -10.92 15.88 -3.04
N LYS A 69 -9.73 16.46 -2.78
CA LYS A 69 -8.47 15.72 -2.93
C LYS A 69 -8.43 14.48 -2.04
N LEU A 70 -8.88 14.59 -0.78
CA LEU A 70 -8.92 13.48 0.15
C LEU A 70 -9.85 12.36 -0.34
N LEU A 71 -11.01 12.70 -0.90
CA LEU A 71 -11.93 11.73 -1.50
C LEU A 71 -11.32 11.02 -2.70
N VAL A 72 -10.68 11.75 -3.61
CA VAL A 72 -10.04 11.15 -4.80
C VAL A 72 -8.90 10.22 -4.39
N ILE A 73 -8.01 10.68 -3.50
CA ILE A 73 -6.89 9.87 -3.00
C ILE A 73 -7.42 8.65 -2.24
N GLY A 74 -8.44 8.84 -1.39
CA GLY A 74 -9.10 7.77 -0.66
C GLY A 74 -9.71 6.72 -1.58
N ALA A 75 -10.38 7.13 -2.65
CA ALA A 75 -10.96 6.22 -3.65
C ALA A 75 -9.88 5.42 -4.39
N ILE A 76 -8.79 6.08 -4.82
CA ILE A 76 -7.66 5.41 -5.48
C ILE A 76 -7.03 4.37 -4.54
N ILE A 77 -6.79 4.74 -3.28
CA ILE A 77 -6.20 3.85 -2.29
C ILE A 77 -7.14 2.67 -1.96
N ALA A 78 -8.45 2.93 -1.82
CA ALA A 78 -9.43 1.88 -1.58
C ALA A 78 -9.49 0.88 -2.74
N PHE A 79 -9.52 1.37 -3.98
CA PHE A 79 -9.48 0.54 -5.18
C PHE A 79 -8.18 -0.28 -5.25
N HIS A 80 -7.05 0.35 -4.95
CA HIS A 80 -5.76 -0.34 -4.88
C HIS A 80 -5.77 -1.49 -3.87
N TRP A 81 -6.23 -1.24 -2.63
CA TRP A 81 -6.33 -2.29 -1.60
C TRP A 81 -7.29 -3.40 -1.99
N TYR A 82 -8.41 -3.06 -2.63
CA TYR A 82 -9.33 -4.06 -3.16
C TYR A 82 -8.64 -4.98 -4.17
N CYS A 83 -7.99 -4.42 -5.19
CA CYS A 83 -7.25 -5.19 -6.20
C CYS A 83 -6.17 -6.08 -5.56
N PHE A 84 -5.45 -5.55 -4.57
CA PHE A 84 -4.41 -6.29 -3.85
C PHE A 84 -4.96 -7.51 -3.11
N TYR A 85 -6.01 -7.33 -2.29
CA TYR A 85 -6.60 -8.45 -1.54
C TYR A 85 -7.37 -9.42 -2.45
N HIS A 86 -8.00 -8.92 -3.51
CA HIS A 86 -8.63 -9.76 -4.51
C HIS A 86 -7.62 -10.66 -5.23
N ALA A 87 -6.46 -10.12 -5.61
CA ALA A 87 -5.36 -10.91 -6.20
C ALA A 87 -4.86 -12.01 -5.24
N ILE A 88 -4.72 -11.69 -3.95
CA ILE A 88 -4.36 -12.69 -2.91
C ILE A 88 -5.42 -13.80 -2.80
N LYS A 89 -6.70 -13.42 -2.84
CA LYS A 89 -7.81 -14.37 -2.75
C LYS A 89 -7.87 -15.34 -3.92
N VAL A 90 -7.72 -14.84 -5.14
CA VAL A 90 -7.74 -15.64 -6.38
C VAL A 90 -6.48 -16.50 -6.54
N SER A 91 -5.33 -16.02 -6.08
CA SER A 91 -4.04 -16.73 -6.23
C SER A 91 -3.47 -17.19 -4.89
N ASN A 92 -2.20 -16.91 -4.60
CA ASN A 92 -1.55 -17.14 -3.32
C ASN A 92 -0.81 -15.86 -2.87
N VAL A 93 -0.60 -15.73 -1.56
CA VAL A 93 0.06 -14.57 -0.94
C VAL A 93 1.43 -14.32 -1.57
N SER A 94 2.23 -15.37 -1.78
CA SER A 94 3.56 -15.26 -2.39
C SER A 94 3.50 -14.71 -3.81
N VAL A 95 2.63 -15.25 -4.66
CA VAL A 95 2.49 -14.82 -6.07
C VAL A 95 2.02 -13.37 -6.13
N ALA A 96 1.03 -13.00 -5.31
CA ALA A 96 0.54 -11.62 -5.25
C ALA A 96 1.63 -10.62 -4.80
N LEU A 97 2.51 -11.00 -3.85
CA LEU A 97 3.62 -10.15 -3.39
C LEU A 97 4.73 -10.02 -4.42
N VAL A 98 5.06 -11.10 -5.14
CA VAL A 98 6.04 -11.06 -6.23
C VAL A 98 5.50 -10.20 -7.37
N ALA A 99 4.23 -10.35 -7.74
CA ALA A 99 3.57 -9.48 -8.70
C ALA A 99 3.53 -8.01 -8.22
N PHE A 100 3.25 -7.75 -6.94
CA PHE A 100 3.31 -6.41 -6.37
C PHE A 100 4.71 -5.78 -6.48
N SER A 101 5.76 -6.60 -6.34
CA SER A 101 7.15 -6.17 -6.51
C SER A 101 7.49 -5.79 -7.95
N THR A 102 6.76 -6.29 -8.96
CA THR A 102 6.87 -5.79 -10.35
C THR A 102 6.35 -4.36 -10.51
N GLY A 103 5.75 -3.75 -9.48
CA GLY A 103 5.38 -2.33 -9.49
C GLY A 103 6.57 -1.41 -9.81
N THR A 104 7.80 -1.80 -9.44
CA THR A 104 9.02 -1.07 -9.83
C THR A 104 9.24 -1.14 -11.33
N LEU A 105 9.05 -2.29 -11.98
CA LEU A 105 9.11 -2.43 -13.43
C LEU A 105 8.09 -1.50 -14.11
N PHE A 106 6.84 -1.49 -13.64
CA PHE A 106 5.82 -0.57 -14.17
C PHE A 106 6.19 0.89 -13.93
N SER A 107 6.71 1.23 -12.75
CA SER A 107 7.20 2.58 -12.42
C SER A 107 8.33 3.00 -13.36
N SER A 108 9.27 2.11 -13.68
CA SER A 108 10.35 2.38 -14.63
C SER A 108 9.87 2.69 -16.04
N PHE A 109 8.71 2.19 -16.45
CA PHE A 109 8.09 2.57 -17.73
C PHE A 109 7.27 3.87 -17.64
N ILE A 110 6.60 4.10 -16.51
CA ILE A 110 5.73 5.27 -16.28
C ILE A 110 6.56 6.53 -15.95
N GLU A 111 7.62 6.42 -15.18
CA GLU A 111 8.50 7.54 -14.80
C GLU A 111 9.08 8.28 -16.00
N PRO A 112 9.62 7.62 -17.05
CA PRO A 112 10.04 8.26 -18.28
C PRO A 112 8.92 9.05 -18.97
N LEU A 113 7.68 8.55 -18.90
CA LEU A 113 6.53 9.17 -19.55
C LEU A 113 6.10 10.46 -18.83
N PHE A 114 6.11 10.48 -17.50
CA PHE A 114 5.71 11.63 -16.69
C PHE A 114 6.86 12.62 -16.41
N TYR A 115 8.06 12.12 -16.17
CA TYR A 115 9.22 12.90 -15.72
C TYR A 115 10.30 13.09 -16.80
N LYS A 116 10.09 12.58 -18.04
CA LYS A 116 11.04 12.67 -19.17
C LYS A 116 12.45 12.19 -18.82
N ARG A 117 12.55 11.19 -17.94
CA ARG A 117 13.83 10.59 -17.51
C ARG A 117 14.21 9.43 -18.44
N ARG A 118 15.51 9.12 -18.50
CA ARG A 118 16.01 7.97 -19.29
C ARG A 118 15.64 6.66 -18.59
N LEU A 119 15.15 5.69 -19.35
CA LEU A 119 14.92 4.31 -18.89
C LEU A 119 16.23 3.72 -18.35
N LEU A 120 16.20 3.24 -17.11
CA LEU A 120 17.35 2.60 -16.48
C LEU A 120 17.29 1.09 -16.77
N GLY A 121 18.22 0.59 -17.60
CA GLY A 121 18.18 -0.79 -18.10
C GLY A 121 18.22 -1.88 -17.01
N TYR A 122 18.78 -1.58 -15.83
CA TYR A 122 18.78 -2.50 -14.70
C TYR A 122 17.38 -2.74 -14.10
N GLU A 123 16.48 -1.76 -14.15
CA GLU A 123 15.11 -1.93 -13.63
C GLU A 123 14.28 -2.85 -14.52
N ILE A 124 14.52 -2.80 -15.84
CA ILE A 124 13.93 -3.73 -16.82
C ILE A 124 14.44 -5.15 -16.59
N LEU A 125 15.75 -5.32 -16.32
CA LEU A 125 16.34 -6.62 -16.01
C LEU A 125 15.74 -7.23 -14.74
N PHE A 126 15.61 -6.45 -13.65
CA PHE A 126 14.96 -6.91 -12.42
C PHE A 126 13.50 -7.29 -12.66
N GLY A 127 12.75 -6.50 -13.44
CA GLY A 127 11.38 -6.84 -13.80
C GLY A 127 11.26 -8.15 -14.57
N LEU A 128 12.15 -8.41 -15.54
CA LEU A 128 12.20 -9.67 -16.28
C LEU A 128 12.49 -10.88 -15.37
N ILE A 129 13.41 -10.73 -14.42
CA ILE A 129 13.71 -11.78 -13.42
C ILE A 129 12.45 -12.09 -12.59
N ILE A 130 11.72 -11.06 -12.17
CA ILE A 130 10.48 -11.24 -11.39
C ILE A 130 9.40 -11.95 -12.23
N ILE A 131 9.23 -11.58 -13.50
CA ILE A 131 8.28 -12.26 -14.41
C ILE A 131 8.66 -13.74 -14.56
N GLY A 132 9.95 -14.04 -14.75
CA GLY A 132 10.44 -15.42 -14.81
C GLY A 132 10.15 -16.21 -13.53
N ALA A 133 10.30 -15.58 -12.36
CA ALA A 133 9.99 -16.19 -11.06
C ALA A 133 8.49 -16.41 -10.81
N ILE A 134 7.60 -15.67 -11.48
CA ILE A 134 6.14 -15.86 -11.39
C ILE A 134 5.68 -17.03 -12.27
N ILE A 135 6.36 -17.28 -13.39
CA ILE A 135 6.01 -18.33 -14.35
C ILE A 135 6.45 -19.73 -13.87
N LEU A 136 7.55 -19.81 -13.11
CA LEU A 136 8.08 -21.04 -12.52
C LEU A 136 7.33 -21.46 -11.26
#